data_AF-A0A529ZEA4-F1
#
_entry.id   AF-A0A529ZEA4-F1
#
_cell.length_a   1.000
_cell.length_b   1.000
_cell.length_c   1.000
_cell.angle_alpha   90.00
_cell.angle_beta   90.00
_cell.angle_gamma   90.00
#
_symmetry.space_group_name_H-M   'P 1'
#
loop_
_entity.id
_entity.type
_entity.pdbx_description
1 polymer ?
#
loop_
_entity_poly.entity_id
_entity_poly.type
_entity_poly.pdbx_seq_one_letter_code
_entity_poly.pdbx_strand_id
1 'polypeptide(L)'
;EDQPGKPIAIVSPREALEAGIAYLTEDRKELGLFLDMSISDNINMGVLAKDARAGGFRDFTAADRRAAKAIADLSIRTRSAQANAGSLSGGNQQKVLLARLLET
;
A
#
# COMPACT_ATOMS: atom_id res chain seq x y z
N GLU A 1 -14.62 11.29 26.12
CA GLU A 1 -13.78 10.71 27.19
C GLU A 1 -12.41 10.44 26.60
N ASP A 2 -11.36 10.97 27.22
CA ASP A 2 -9.98 10.75 26.81
C ASP A 2 -9.49 9.51 27.58
N GLN A 3 -9.57 8.33 26.96
CA GLN A 3 -9.03 7.11 27.57
C GLN A 3 -7.52 7.11 27.41
N PRO A 4 -6.73 7.01 28.50
CA PRO A 4 -5.29 6.88 28.38
C PRO A 4 -4.97 5.58 27.63
N GLY A 5 -4.11 5.68 26.61
CA GLY A 5 -3.69 4.53 25.81
C GLY A 5 -3.04 3.45 26.66
N LYS A 6 -3.23 2.17 26.30
CA LYS A 6 -2.53 1.06 26.94
C LYS A 6 -1.12 0.92 26.37
N PRO A 7 -0.08 0.69 27.20
CA PRO A 7 1.24 0.33 26.70
C PRO A 7 1.17 -0.93 25.85
N ILE A 8 1.76 -0.88 24.65
CA ILE A 8 1.93 -2.04 23.77
C ILE A 8 3.42 -2.30 23.59
N ALA A 9 3.83 -3.56 23.76
CA ALA A 9 5.18 -4.01 23.48
C ALA A 9 5.16 -4.74 22.14
N ILE A 10 5.75 -4.12 21.12
CA ILE A 10 5.77 -4.66 19.76
C ILE A 10 7.11 -5.34 19.53
N VAL A 11 7.11 -6.64 19.28
CA VAL A 11 8.33 -7.44 19.10
C VAL A 11 8.56 -7.87 17.66
N SER A 12 7.62 -7.58 16.75
CA SER A 12 7.76 -7.87 15.33
C SER A 12 7.06 -6.85 14.42
N PRO A 13 7.51 -6.68 13.16
CA PRO A 13 6.82 -5.83 12.19
C PRO A 13 5.37 -6.24 11.91
N ARG A 14 5.04 -7.54 11.98
CA ARG A 14 3.66 -8.01 11.79
C ARG A 14 2.75 -7.50 12.91
N GLU A 15 3.21 -7.59 14.16
CA GLU A 15 2.46 -7.09 15.31
C GLU A 15 2.27 -5.57 15.25
N ALA A 16 3.26 -4.83 14.74
CA ALA A 16 3.08 -3.40 14.46
C ALA A 16 1.91 -3.13 13.52
N LEU A 17 1.86 -3.84 12.38
CA LEU A 17 0.80 -3.70 11.39
C LEU A 17 -0.57 -4.07 11.97
N GLU A 18 -0.66 -5.17 12.74
CA GLU A 18 -1.89 -5.58 13.41
C GLU A 18 -2.37 -4.56 14.47
N ALA A 19 -1.43 -3.82 15.08
CA ALA A 19 -1.71 -2.71 15.98
C ALA A 19 -2.04 -1.39 15.26
N GLY A 20 -2.14 -1.40 13.92
CA GLY A 20 -2.40 -0.21 13.11
C GLY A 20 -1.20 0.73 12.95
N ILE A 21 0.02 0.24 13.21
CA ILE A 21 1.26 1.00 13.08
C ILE A 21 1.95 0.58 11.78
N ALA A 22 2.07 1.53 10.86
CA ALA A 22 2.81 1.36 9.61
C ALA A 22 4.13 2.13 9.64
N TYR A 23 5.19 1.53 9.10
CA TYR A 23 6.48 2.19 8.92
C TYR A 23 6.62 2.73 7.50
N LEU A 24 6.93 4.02 7.39
CA LEU A 24 7.22 4.68 6.13
C LEU A 24 8.72 5.00 6.08
N THR A 25 9.45 4.33 5.19
CA THR A 25 10.88 4.60 4.98
C THR A 25 11.11 5.97 4.33
N GLU A 26 12.19 6.65 4.71
CA GLU A 26 12.65 7.88 4.04
C GLU A 26 13.30 7.57 2.67
N ASP A 27 13.92 6.38 2.54
CA ASP A 27 14.48 5.92 1.28
C ASP A 27 13.40 5.30 0.38
N ARG A 28 12.61 6.21 -0.19
CA ARG A 28 11.48 5.89 -1.07
C ARG A 28 11.86 5.10 -2.32
N LYS A 29 13.12 5.18 -2.78
CA LYS A 29 13.54 4.59 -4.05
C LYS A 29 14.06 3.18 -3.87
N GLU A 30 14.83 2.93 -2.82
CA GLU A 30 15.43 1.62 -2.60
C GLU A 30 14.53 0.70 -1.77
N LEU A 31 13.72 1.26 -0.85
CA LEU A 31 13.04 0.46 0.18
C LEU A 31 11.51 0.64 0.21
N GLY A 32 10.97 1.68 -0.43
CA GLY A 32 9.54 2.02 -0.32
C GLY A 32 8.64 1.36 -1.38
N LEU A 33 9.05 1.43 -2.64
CA LEU A 33 8.24 1.00 -3.79
C LEU A 33 9.01 0.07 -4.71
N PHE A 34 8.28 -0.83 -5.36
CA PHE A 34 8.79 -1.58 -6.51
C PHE A 34 8.66 -0.68 -7.74
N LEU A 35 9.73 0.03 -8.09
CA LEU A 35 9.78 1.06 -9.15
C LEU A 35 9.77 0.51 -10.57
N ASP A 36 9.74 -0.80 -10.74
CA ASP A 36 9.56 -1.54 -11.99
C ASP A 36 8.13 -2.09 -12.13
N MET A 37 7.37 -2.11 -11.04
CA MET A 37 6.00 -2.61 -10.98
C MET A 37 4.96 -1.50 -11.18
N SER A 38 3.75 -1.91 -11.54
CA SER A 38 2.63 -0.97 -11.69
C SER A 38 2.25 -0.32 -10.37
N ILE A 39 1.57 0.83 -10.45
CA ILE A 39 0.94 1.48 -9.29
C ILE A 39 -0.06 0.51 -8.64
N SER A 40 -0.86 -0.21 -9.45
CA SER A 40 -1.84 -1.19 -8.96
C SER A 40 -1.17 -2.32 -8.17
N ASP A 41 -0.06 -2.85 -8.64
CA ASP A 41 0.64 -3.94 -7.94
C ASP A 41 1.28 -3.46 -6.64
N ASN A 42 1.86 -2.25 -6.64
CA ASN A 42 2.38 -1.66 -5.41
C ASN A 42 1.27 -1.49 -4.35
N ILE A 43 0.10 -0.98 -4.75
CA ILE A 43 -1.04 -0.78 -3.84
C ILE A 43 -1.56 -2.11 -3.30
N ASN A 44 -1.68 -3.13 -4.15
CA ASN A 44 -2.29 -4.41 -3.77
C ASN A 44 -1.32 -5.38 -3.08
N MET A 45 -0.02 -5.08 -3.03
CA MET A 45 1.01 -6.02 -2.55
C MET A 45 0.72 -6.59 -1.16
N GLY A 46 0.23 -5.77 -0.23
CA GLY A 46 -0.06 -6.16 1.15
C GLY A 46 -1.27 -7.10 1.30
N VAL A 47 -2.20 -7.07 0.35
CA VAL A 47 -3.49 -7.79 0.41
C VAL A 47 -3.57 -8.98 -0.54
N LEU A 48 -2.52 -9.27 -1.32
CA LEU A 48 -2.52 -10.37 -2.30
C LEU A 48 -2.97 -11.71 -1.71
N ALA A 49 -2.50 -12.05 -0.51
CA ALA A 49 -2.87 -13.29 0.16
C ALA A 49 -4.32 -13.30 0.66
N LYS A 50 -4.82 -12.14 1.13
CA LYS A 50 -6.18 -11.96 1.63
C LYS A 50 -7.22 -11.98 0.51
N ASP A 51 -6.85 -11.45 -0.65
CA ASP A 51 -7.71 -11.33 -1.83
C ASP A 51 -7.58 -12.52 -2.80
N ALA A 52 -6.79 -13.54 -2.44
CA ALA A 52 -6.65 -14.74 -3.26
C ALA A 52 -7.96 -15.54 -3.29
N ARG A 53 -8.42 -15.87 -4.50
CA ARG A 53 -9.55 -16.79 -4.73
C ARG A 53 -9.14 -18.23 -4.45
N ALA A 54 -10.14 -19.11 -4.41
CA ALA A 54 -9.92 -20.55 -4.33
C ALA A 54 -8.91 -21.01 -5.40
N GLY A 55 -7.92 -21.80 -4.98
CA GLY A 55 -6.82 -22.24 -5.86
C GLY A 55 -5.64 -21.25 -5.99
N GLY A 56 -5.62 -20.15 -5.23
CA GLY A 56 -4.50 -19.20 -5.20
C GLY A 56 -4.50 -18.19 -6.34
N PHE A 57 -5.62 -18.05 -7.06
CA PHE A 57 -5.73 -17.09 -8.15
C PHE A 57 -5.99 -15.67 -7.62
N ARG A 58 -5.32 -14.69 -8.21
CA ARG A 58 -5.51 -13.27 -7.87
C ARG A 58 -6.89 -12.78 -8.33
N ASP A 59 -7.57 -12.03 -7.47
CA ASP A 59 -8.78 -11.30 -7.85
C ASP A 59 -8.42 -9.94 -8.50
N PHE A 60 -8.34 -9.94 -9.84
CA PHE A 60 -8.03 -8.71 -10.59
C PHE A 60 -9.11 -7.63 -10.45
N THR A 61 -10.38 -8.01 -10.32
CA THR A 61 -11.48 -7.05 -10.18
C THR A 61 -11.39 -6.31 -8.84
N ALA A 62 -11.08 -7.03 -7.75
CA ALA A 62 -10.84 -6.42 -6.45
C ALA A 62 -9.59 -5.51 -6.49
N ALA A 63 -8.52 -5.98 -7.13
CA ALA A 63 -7.28 -5.23 -7.25
C ALA A 63 -7.46 -3.89 -8.01
N ASP A 64 -8.17 -3.93 -9.14
CA ASP A 64 -8.44 -2.74 -9.96
C ASP A 64 -9.32 -1.74 -9.22
N ARG A 65 -10.37 -2.21 -8.52
CA ARG A 65 -11.25 -1.35 -7.73
C ARG A 65 -10.49 -0.66 -6.60
N ARG A 66 -9.62 -1.39 -5.89
CA ARG A 66 -8.79 -0.83 -4.81
C ARG A 66 -7.81 0.21 -5.35
N ALA A 67 -7.09 -0.12 -6.42
CA ALA A 67 -6.14 0.81 -7.02
C ALA A 67 -6.84 2.09 -7.49
N ALA A 68 -8.00 1.98 -8.15
CA ALA A 68 -8.78 3.14 -8.58
C ALA A 68 -9.23 4.01 -7.39
N LYS A 69 -9.72 3.38 -6.31
CA LYS A 69 -10.12 4.09 -5.09
C LYS A 69 -8.96 4.82 -4.45
N ALA A 70 -7.82 4.16 -4.24
CA ALA A 70 -6.66 4.77 -3.62
C ALA A 70 -6.06 5.92 -4.47
N ILE A 71 -6.07 5.78 -5.80
CA ILE A 71 -5.66 6.85 -6.72
C ILE A 71 -6.55 8.08 -6.54
N ALA A 72 -7.87 7.89 -6.41
CA ALA A 72 -8.81 8.98 -6.19
C ALA A 72 -8.62 9.62 -4.80
N ASP A 73 -8.65 8.82 -3.74
CA ASP A 73 -8.61 9.27 -2.35
C ASP A 73 -7.33 10.06 -2.04
N LEU A 74 -6.19 9.66 -2.59
CA LEU A 74 -4.88 10.31 -2.37
C LEU A 74 -4.50 11.28 -3.51
N SER A 75 -5.36 11.44 -4.51
CA SER A 75 -5.13 12.30 -5.67
C SER A 75 -3.78 12.01 -6.34
N ILE A 76 -3.53 10.74 -6.66
CA ILE A 76 -2.31 10.27 -7.33
C ILE A 76 -2.40 10.67 -8.80
N ARG A 77 -1.51 11.57 -9.24
CA ARG A 77 -1.47 12.00 -10.64
C ARG A 77 -0.78 10.92 -11.48
N THR A 78 -1.57 10.17 -12.23
CA THR A 78 -1.11 9.14 -13.15
C THR A 78 -2.00 9.07 -14.39
N ARG A 79 -1.47 8.51 -15.49
CA ARG A 79 -2.26 8.21 -16.70
C ARG A 79 -3.09 6.93 -16.56
N SER A 80 -2.65 6.02 -15.68
CA SER A 80 -3.30 4.73 -15.44
C SER A 80 -2.75 4.08 -14.17
N ALA A 81 -3.55 3.24 -13.52
CA ALA A 81 -3.06 2.36 -12.43
C ALA A 81 -2.00 1.35 -12.92
N GLN A 82 -1.94 1.09 -14.22
CA GLN A 82 -0.96 0.19 -14.83
C GLN A 82 0.33 0.88 -15.25
N ALA A 83 0.43 2.20 -15.07
CA ALA A 83 1.70 2.89 -15.24
C ALA A 83 2.69 2.41 -14.18
N ASN A 84 3.96 2.32 -14.58
CA ASN A 84 5.03 1.98 -13.65
C ASN A 84 5.19 3.07 -12.57
N ALA A 85 5.25 2.68 -11.30
CA ALA A 85 5.47 3.58 -10.16
C ALA A 85 6.77 4.41 -10.28
N GLY A 86 7.82 3.86 -10.92
CA GLY A 86 9.06 4.57 -11.19
C GLY A 86 8.92 5.79 -12.12
N SER A 87 7.86 5.85 -12.93
CA SER A 87 7.59 6.98 -13.84
C SER A 87 6.97 8.21 -13.16
N LEU A 88 6.55 8.08 -11.90
CA LEU A 88 5.90 9.13 -11.14
C LEU A 88 6.93 10.11 -10.54
N SER A 89 6.50 11.35 -10.31
CA SER A 89 7.27 12.29 -9.48
C SER A 89 7.37 11.78 -8.04
N GLY A 90 8.40 12.20 -7.31
CA GLY A 90 8.61 11.76 -5.92
C GLY A 90 7.41 11.98 -4.99
N GLY A 91 6.67 13.08 -5.15
CA GLY A 91 5.44 13.32 -4.39
C GLY A 91 4.30 12.34 -4.72
N ASN A 92 4.17 11.92 -5.97
CA ASN A 92 3.18 10.89 -6.34
C ASN A 92 3.65 9.49 -5.92
N GLN A 93 4.96 9.22 -5.94
CA GLN A 93 5.52 8.00 -5.36
C GLN A 93 5.20 7.89 -3.88
N GLN A 94 5.37 8.98 -3.11
CA GLN A 94 5.01 8.98 -1.69
C GLN A 94 3.52 8.68 -1.47
N LYS A 95 2.63 9.19 -2.33
CA LYS A 95 1.21 8.87 -2.27
C LYS A 95 0.89 7.40 -2.59
N VAL A 96 1.58 6.81 -3.57
CA VAL A 96 1.45 5.37 -3.86
C VAL A 96 1.94 4.54 -2.69
N LEU A 97 3.02 4.96 -2.04
CA LEU A 97 3.54 4.28 -0.86
C LEU A 97 2.56 4.36 0.32
N LEU A 98 1.96 5.54 0.56
CA LEU A 98 0.88 5.69 1.53
C LEU A 98 -0.32 4.80 1.20
N ALA A 99 -0.75 4.76 -0.07
CA ALA A 99 -1.82 3.88 -0.52
C ALA A 99 -1.55 2.41 -0.17
N ARG A 100 -0.34 1.92 -0.44
CA ARG A 100 0.09 0.56 -0.11
C ARG A 100 0.02 0.26 1.38
N LEU A 101 0.43 1.20 2.24
CA LEU A 101 0.44 1.03 3.69
C LEU A 101 -0.96 1.14 4.32
N LEU A 102 -1.88 1.88 3.69
CA LEU A 102 -3.27 1.98 4.15
C LEU A 102 -4.10 0.74 3.75
N GLU A 103 -3.63 -0.01 2.76
CA GLU A 103 -4.28 -1.21 2.22
C GLU A 103 -3.65 -2.49 2.79
N THR A 104 -3.32 -2.54 4.08
CA THR A 104 -2.74 -3.72 4.77
C THR A 104 -3.70 -4.36 5.76
#